data_AF-A0A3D1XS68-F1
#
_entry.id   AF-A0A3D1XS68-F1
#
_cell.length_a   1.000
_cell.length_b   1.000
_cell.length_c   1.000
_cell.angle_alpha   90.00
_cell.angle_beta   90.00
_cell.angle_gamma   90.00
#
_symmetry.space_group_name_H-M   'P 1'
#
loop_
_entity.id
_entity.type
_entity.pdbx_description
1 polymer ?
#
loop_
_entity_poly.entity_id
_entity_poly.type
_entity_poly.pdbx_seq_one_letter_code
_entity_poly.pdbx_strand_id
1 'polypeptide(L)' 'MLNKIKICKGAGCKAWKSEYMAKQLRQTQGSDGVCLVPCMRQCGGGASVQFEGRGEVLKLRDT' A
#
# COMPACT_ATOMS: atom_id res chain seq x y z
N MET A 1 8.49 16.62 6.51
CA MET A 1 7.45 16.23 5.52
C MET A 1 7.11 14.78 5.77
N LEU A 2 5.87 14.48 6.15
CA LEU A 2 5.43 13.10 6.40
C LEU A 2 5.20 12.40 5.05
N ASN A 3 6.16 11.58 4.62
CA ASN A 3 6.03 10.75 3.43
C ASN A 3 5.01 9.63 3.70
N LYS A 4 3.71 9.93 3.57
CA LYS A 4 2.65 8.93 3.81
C LYS A 4 2.62 7.89 2.71
N ILE A 5 2.65 6.63 3.09
CA ILE A 5 2.52 5.45 2.25
C ILE A 5 1.03 5.12 2.13
N LYS A 6 0.50 5.17 0.91
CA LYS A 6 -0.88 4.80 0.59
C LYS A 6 -0.87 3.38 0.05
N ILE A 7 -1.61 2.48 0.68
CA ILE A 7 -1.69 1.07 0.30
C ILE A 7 -3.12 0.75 -0.16
N CYS A 8 -3.24 0.16 -1.34
CA CYS A 8 -4.52 -0.19 -1.92
C CYS A 8 -5.19 -1.36 -1.16
N LYS A 9 -6.47 -1.19 -0.79
CA LYS A 9 -7.30 -2.23 -0.14
C LYS A 9 -8.35 -2.88 -1.07
N GLY A 10 -8.21 -2.69 -2.39
CA GLY A 10 -9.08 -3.35 -3.38
C GLY A 10 -8.92 -4.87 -3.37
N ALA A 11 -9.94 -5.61 -3.82
CA ALA A 11 -9.97 -7.08 -3.77
C ALA A 11 -8.70 -7.74 -4.34
N GLY A 12 -8.21 -7.25 -5.48
CA GLY A 12 -6.98 -7.75 -6.09
C GLY A 12 -5.72 -7.45 -5.27
N CYS A 13 -5.65 -6.39 -4.48
CA CYS A 13 -4.52 -6.15 -3.57
C CYS A 13 -4.67 -6.93 -2.26
N LYS A 14 -5.90 -7.17 -1.78
CA LYS A 14 -6.16 -8.04 -0.62
C LYS A 14 -5.71 -9.48 -0.86
N ALA A 15 -5.90 -10.00 -2.08
CA ALA A 15 -5.36 -11.30 -2.48
C ALA A 15 -3.83 -11.39 -2.33
N TRP A 16 -3.14 -10.25 -2.41
CA TRP A 16 -1.71 -10.09 -2.17
C TRP A 16 -1.39 -9.55 -0.76
N LYS A 17 -2.24 -9.85 0.22
CA LYS A 17 -2.03 -9.54 1.65
C LYS A 17 -1.80 -8.05 1.96
N SER A 18 -2.34 -7.11 1.16
CA SER A 18 -2.06 -5.68 1.32
C SER A 18 -2.43 -5.09 2.69
N GLU A 19 -3.51 -5.59 3.32
CA GLU A 19 -3.91 -5.16 4.68
C GLU A 19 -2.94 -5.66 5.76
N TYR A 20 -2.41 -6.88 5.60
CA TYR A 20 -1.38 -7.41 6.47
C TYR A 20 -0.08 -6.60 6.34
N MET A 21 0.33 -6.29 5.11
CA MET A 21 1.50 -5.44 4.86
C MET A 21 1.36 -4.06 5.49
N ALA A 22 0.18 -3.43 5.34
CA ALA A 22 -0.10 -2.15 5.98
C ALA A 22 0.03 -2.23 7.50
N LYS A 23 -0.45 -3.32 8.12
CA LYS A 23 -0.29 -3.56 9.56
C LYS A 23 1.19 -3.68 9.96
N GLN A 24 1.99 -4.43 9.22
CA GLN A 24 3.43 -4.58 9.48
C GLN A 24 4.17 -3.24 9.33
N LEU A 25 3.91 -2.50 8.25
CA LEU A 25 4.56 -1.22 8.00
C LEU A 25 4.23 -0.17 9.07
N ARG A 26 3.01 -0.17 9.61
CA ARG A 26 2.62 0.69 10.75
C ARG A 26 3.41 0.37 12.02
N GLN A 27 3.78 -0.89 12.23
CA GLN A 27 4.59 -1.29 13.38
C GLN A 27 6.05 -0.84 13.22
N THR A 28 6.57 -0.79 11.99
CA THR A 28 7.96 -0.41 11.73
C THR A 28 8.17 1.10 11.61
N GLN A 29 7.28 1.82 10.92
CA GLN A 29 7.46 3.26 10.61
C GLN A 29 6.56 4.19 11.43
N GLY A 30 5.77 3.65 12.37
CA GLY A 30 4.75 4.40 13.10
C GLY A 30 3.43 4.50 12.33
N SER A 31 2.34 4.68 13.07
CA SER A 31 0.96 4.67 12.54
C SER A 31 0.70 5.75 11.49
N ASP A 32 1.33 6.90 11.63
CA ASP A 32 0.99 8.12 10.88
C ASP A 32 1.56 8.13 9.46
N GLY A 33 2.47 7.20 9.17
CA GLY A 33 3.11 7.04 7.87
C GLY A 33 2.37 6.11 6.90
N VAL A 34 1.31 5.39 7.30
CA VAL A 34 0.70 4.34 6.45
C VAL A 34 -0.84 4.38 6.44
N CYS A 35 -1.41 4.68 5.29
CA CYS A 35 -2.86 4.76 5.06
C CYS A 35 -3.36 3.69 4.09
N LEU A 36 -4.43 2.99 4.48
CA LEU A 36 -5.17 2.13 3.55
C LEU A 36 -6.15 2.99 2.74
N VAL A 37 -6.11 2.88 1.42
CA VAL A 37 -6.96 3.65 0.50
C VAL A 37 -7.82 2.73 -0.37
N PRO A 38 -8.95 3.22 -0.93
CA PRO A 38 -9.73 2.49 -1.92
C PRO A 38 -8.91 2.02 -3.13
N CYS A 39 -9.53 1.18 -3.97
CA CYS A 39 -8.88 0.63 -5.16
C CYS A 39 -8.24 1.72 -6.05
N MET A 40 -6.93 1.63 -6.29
CA MET A 40 -6.19 2.54 -7.18
C MET A 40 -6.40 2.24 -8.68
N ARG A 41 -7.32 1.34 -9.04
CA ARG A 41 -7.56 0.84 -10.41
C ARG A 41 -6.36 0.18 -11.10
N GLN A 42 -5.28 -0.04 -10.37
CA GLN A 42 -4.12 -0.80 -10.81
C GLN A 42 -4.00 -2.08 -9.97
N CYS A 43 -5.06 -2.86 -9.77
CA CYS A 43 -4.98 -4.12 -9.04
C CYS A 43 -4.49 -5.27 -9.95
N GLY A 44 -3.89 -6.30 -9.36
CA GLY A 44 -3.39 -7.49 -10.08
C GLY A 44 -1.86 -7.60 -10.05
N GLY A 45 -1.35 -8.83 -9.96
CA GLY A 45 0.09 -9.12 -9.96
C GLY A 45 0.90 -8.52 -8.81
N GLY A 46 0.25 -8.13 -7.70
CA GLY A 46 0.89 -7.51 -6.53
C GLY A 46 -0.02 -6.50 -5.80
N ALA A 47 0.36 -6.15 -4.58
CA ALA A 47 -0.22 -5.07 -3.80
C ALA A 47 0.25 -3.70 -4.32
N SER A 48 -0.69 -2.80 -4.59
CA SER A 48 -0.39 -1.47 -5.11
C SER A 48 -0.14 -0.47 -3.99
N VAL A 49 0.95 0.28 -4.10
CA VAL A 49 1.42 1.25 -3.11
C VAL A 49 1.79 2.57 -3.78
N GLN A 50 1.48 3.70 -3.14
CA GLN A 50 1.84 5.03 -3.61
C GLN A 50 2.45 5.84 -2.46
N PHE A 51 3.54 6.56 -2.74
CA PHE A 51 4.11 7.50 -1.79
C PHE A 51 3.47 8.87 -1.98
N GLU A 52 3.04 9.52 -0.90
CA GLU A 52 2.54 10.89 -0.96
C GLU A 52 3.61 11.84 -1.52
N GLY A 53 3.22 12.69 -2.47
CA GLY A 53 4.15 13.53 -3.24
C GLY A 53 4.80 12.84 -4.46
N ARG A 54 4.61 11.53 -4.63
CA ARG A 54 4.97 10.80 -5.85
C ARG A 54 3.71 10.30 -6.55
N GLY A 55 3.50 10.70 -7.80
CA GLY A 55 2.32 10.28 -8.59
C GLY A 55 2.34 8.80 -8.97
N GLU A 56 3.50 8.15 -8.87
CA GLU A 56 3.71 6.77 -9.28
C GLU A 56 3.10 5.76 -8.30
N VAL A 57 2.46 4.72 -8.86
CA VAL A 57 1.97 3.56 -8.13
C VAL A 57 2.93 2.40 -8.36
N LEU A 58 3.52 1.90 -7.28
CA LEU A 58 4.43 0.78 -7.28
C LEU A 58 3.71 -0.52 -6.91
N LYS A 59 4.34 -1.64 -7.26
CA LYS A 59 3.84 -2.99 -7.01
C LYS A 59 4.77 -3.74 -6.06
N LEU A 60 4.21 -4.16 -4.93
CA LEU A 60 4.87 -5.07 -4.02
C LEU A 60 4.27 -6.47 -4.17
N ARG A 61 5.13 -7.46 -4.35
CA ARG A 61 4.78 -8.88 -4.47
C ARG A 61 5.95 -9.71 -3.99
N ASP A 62 5.66 -10.88 -3.46
CA ASP A 62 6.68 -11.90 -3.25
C ASP A 62 7.12 -12.41 -4.64
N THR A 63 8.43 -12.58 -4.84
CA THR A 63 9.04 -13.25 -6.00
C THR A 63 9.28 -14.71 -5.73
#